data_AF-A0A815VF68-F1
#
_entry.id   AF-A0A815VF68-F1
#
_cell.length_a   1.000
_cell.length_b   1.000
_cell.length_c   1.000
_cell.angle_alpha   90.00
_cell.angle_beta   90.00
_cell.angle_gamma   90.00
#
_symmetry.space_group_name_H-M   'P 1'
#
loop_
_entity.id
_entity.type
_entity.pdbx_description
1 polymer ?
#
loop_
_entity_poly.entity_id
_entity_poly.type
_entity_poly.pdbx_seq_one_letter_code
_entity_poly.pdbx_strand_id
1 'polypeptide(L)'
;MLESSALLVGLGTRILSAGYQIDWSLTNRAWCKIRRCWIPTNNVISFSLLAMQSIDVFLCSSPSATLRQKSNIKYARLIVIGIFIFGFLHSTPFLFYQDIVTSASGATSCITINAAYNQYQTYFLNLCLYVIIPIA
;
A
#
# COMPACT_ATOMS: atom_id res chain seq x y z
N MET A 1 9.34 -1.26 7.15
CA MET A 1 9.25 -0.94 5.71
C MET A 1 8.17 0.10 5.41
N LEU A 2 6.98 -0.02 6.03
CA LEU A 2 5.91 0.98 6.08
C LEU A 2 6.41 2.39 6.49
N GLU A 3 7.09 2.48 7.64
CA GLU A 3 7.59 3.73 8.19
C GLU A 3 8.61 4.39 7.26
N SER A 4 9.56 3.62 6.74
CA SER A 4 10.66 4.12 5.91
C SER A 4 10.17 4.72 4.60
N SER A 5 9.18 4.11 3.95
CA SER A 5 8.68 4.56 2.65
C SER A 5 7.71 5.74 2.77
N ALA A 6 6.86 5.75 3.81
CA ALA A 6 6.04 6.92 4.13
C ALA A 6 6.89 8.13 4.55
N LEU A 7 7.95 7.90 5.33
CA LEU A 7 8.90 8.95 5.72
C LEU A 7 9.68 9.47 4.51
N LEU A 8 10.30 8.61 3.70
CA LEU A 8 11.09 9.06 2.55
C LEU A 8 10.25 9.81 1.50
N VAL A 9 9.12 9.24 1.10
CA VAL A 9 8.27 9.84 0.04
C VAL A 9 7.43 10.98 0.60
N GLY A 10 6.88 10.84 1.81
CA GLY A 10 6.06 11.86 2.46
C GLY A 10 6.86 13.07 2.93
N LEU A 11 8.00 12.86 3.58
CA LEU A 11 8.86 13.95 4.04
C LEU A 11 9.57 14.63 2.86
N GLY A 12 10.04 13.84 1.88
CA GLY A 12 10.65 14.39 0.67
C GLY A 12 9.70 15.30 -0.11
N THR A 13 8.45 14.86 -0.31
CA THR A 13 7.43 15.71 -0.96
C THR A 13 7.09 16.94 -0.12
N ARG A 14 7.07 16.85 1.21
CA ARG A 14 6.87 18.01 2.10
C ARG A 14 8.03 19.00 2.08
N ILE A 15 9.27 18.55 2.03
CA ILE A 15 10.44 19.44 1.97
C ILE A 15 10.44 20.22 0.65
N LEU A 16 10.12 19.55 -0.46
CA LEU A 16 9.98 20.19 -1.77
C LEU A 16 8.80 21.17 -1.82
N SER A 17 7.64 20.81 -1.26
CA SER A 17 6.46 21.68 -1.26
C SER A 17 6.60 22.87 -0.31
N ALA A 18 7.00 22.64 0.94
CA ALA A 18 7.07 23.68 1.97
C ALA A 18 8.36 24.51 1.87
N GLY A 19 9.49 23.89 1.48
CA GLY A 19 10.78 24.56 1.36
C GLY A 19 10.98 25.27 0.03
N TYR A 20 10.49 24.70 -1.07
CA TYR A 20 10.75 25.21 -2.43
C TYR A 20 9.50 25.61 -3.22
N GLN A 21 8.29 25.45 -2.67
CA GLN A 21 7.02 25.71 -3.37
C GLN A 21 6.84 24.87 -4.65
N ILE A 22 7.53 23.73 -4.79
CA ILE A 22 7.42 22.83 -5.95
C ILE A 22 6.67 21.56 -5.56
N ASP A 23 5.40 21.47 -5.96
CA ASP A 23 4.59 20.28 -5.76
C ASP A 23 4.73 19.28 -6.92
N TRP A 24 5.72 18.39 -6.84
CA TRP A 24 5.96 17.36 -7.87
C TRP A 24 4.76 16.46 -8.13
N SER A 25 3.91 16.25 -7.12
CA SER A 25 2.66 15.49 -7.27
C SER A 25 1.60 16.19 -8.11
N LEU A 26 1.72 17.51 -8.31
CA LEU A 26 0.80 18.34 -9.08
C LEU A 26 1.41 18.80 -10.41
N THR A 27 2.75 18.81 -10.49
CA THR A 27 3.48 19.19 -11.71
C THR A 27 3.77 17.99 -12.62
N ASN A 28 4.04 16.80 -12.07
CA ASN A 28 4.46 15.64 -12.84
C ASN A 28 3.46 14.48 -12.75
N ARG A 29 2.80 14.16 -13.88
CA ARG A 29 1.85 13.04 -13.99
C ARG A 29 2.48 11.69 -13.63
N ALA A 30 3.72 11.46 -14.02
CA ALA A 30 4.41 10.21 -13.70
C ALA A 30 4.61 10.07 -12.18
N TRP A 31 4.97 11.16 -11.50
CA TRP A 31 5.14 11.17 -10.04
C TRP A 31 3.81 10.98 -9.30
N CYS A 32 2.73 11.62 -9.77
CA CYS A 32 1.37 11.41 -9.26
C CYS A 32 0.98 9.92 -9.31
N LYS A 33 1.19 9.26 -10.46
CA LYS A 33 0.93 7.82 -10.67
C LYS A 33 1.80 6.92 -9.80
N ILE A 34 3.12 7.14 -9.81
CA ILE A 34 4.08 6.33 -9.05
C ILE A 34 3.80 6.42 -7.56
N ARG A 35 3.60 7.63 -7.02
CA ARG A 35 3.30 7.85 -5.60
C ARG A 35 2.02 7.11 -5.19
N ARG A 36 0.98 7.19 -6.02
CA ARG A 36 -0.32 6.55 -5.78
C ARG A 36 -0.32 5.04 -5.95
N CYS A 37 0.62 4.49 -6.73
CA CYS A 37 0.89 3.06 -6.76
C CYS A 37 1.69 2.64 -5.52
N TRP A 38 2.87 3.23 -5.31
CA TRP A 38 3.87 2.79 -4.35
C TRP A 38 3.44 2.81 -2.88
N ILE A 39 2.75 3.87 -2.44
CA ILE A 39 2.37 4.00 -1.03
C ILE A 39 1.33 2.92 -0.64
N PRO A 40 0.19 2.78 -1.34
CA PRO A 40 -0.76 1.70 -1.07
C PRO A 40 -0.15 0.30 -1.15
N THR A 41 0.69 0.02 -2.16
CA THR A 41 1.33 -1.31 -2.29
C THR A 41 2.15 -1.66 -1.05
N ASN A 42 2.99 -0.73 -0.60
CA ASN A 42 3.82 -0.94 0.58
C ASN A 42 2.99 -1.12 1.85
N ASN A 43 1.85 -0.41 1.95
CA ASN A 43 0.94 -0.56 3.07
C ASN A 43 0.33 -1.96 3.12
N VAL A 44 -0.26 -2.42 2.01
CA VAL A 44 -0.87 -3.76 1.93
C VAL A 44 0.16 -4.85 2.24
N ILE A 45 1.36 -4.76 1.64
CA ILE A 45 2.42 -5.74 1.88
C ILE A 45 2.84 -5.73 3.35
N SER A 46 3.09 -4.55 3.92
CA SER A 46 3.56 -4.44 5.32
C SER A 46 2.52 -4.97 6.31
N PHE A 47 1.24 -4.63 6.15
CA PHE A 47 0.17 -5.14 7.03
C PHE A 47 0.00 -6.65 6.88
N SER A 48 0.06 -7.18 5.66
CA SER A 48 -0.04 -8.62 5.42
C SER A 48 1.13 -9.37 6.05
N LEU A 49 2.35 -8.82 5.98
CA LEU A 49 3.53 -9.41 6.61
C LEU A 49 3.46 -9.37 8.14
N LEU A 50 2.95 -8.28 8.71
CA LEU A 50 2.75 -8.16 10.16
C LEU A 50 1.72 -9.18 10.67
N ALA A 51 0.59 -9.34 9.97
CA ALA A 51 -0.42 -10.35 10.30
C ALA A 51 0.14 -11.78 10.17
N MET A 52 0.95 -12.06 9.14
CA MET A 52 1.61 -13.36 9.02
C MET A 52 2.63 -13.60 10.14
N GLN A 53 3.32 -12.54 10.58
CA GLN A 53 4.28 -12.63 11.70
C GLN A 53 3.58 -12.91 13.03
N SER A 54 2.43 -12.28 13.31
CA SER A 54 1.66 -12.55 14.53
C SER A 54 1.15 -14.00 14.57
N ILE A 55 0.65 -14.50 13.42
CA ILE A 55 0.24 -15.90 13.27
C ILE A 55 1.43 -16.85 13.49
N ASP A 56 2.60 -16.56 12.93
CA ASP A 56 3.78 -17.41 13.10
C ASP A 56 4.25 -17.48 14.56
N VAL A 57 4.24 -16.34 15.26
CA VAL A 57 4.55 -16.28 16.70
C VAL A 57 3.53 -17.07 17.53
N PHE A 58 2.24 -16.98 17.19
CA PHE A 58 1.19 -17.77 17.84
C PHE A 58 1.40 -19.28 17.62
N LEU A 59 1.71 -19.70 16.41
CA LEU A 59 1.96 -21.12 16.10
C LEU A 59 3.21 -21.64 16.81
N CYS A 60 4.27 -20.83 16.90
CA CYS A 60 5.51 -21.19 17.59
C CYS A 60 5.35 -21.30 19.11
N SER A 61 4.55 -20.42 19.71
CA SER A 61 4.31 -20.37 21.16
C SER A 61 3.26 -21.38 21.64
N SER A 62 2.53 -22.02 20.72
CA SER A 62 1.50 -22.99 21.08
C SER A 62 2.08 -24.24 21.76
N PRO A 63 1.46 -24.75 22.85
CA PRO A 63 1.89 -25.98 23.52
C PRO A 63 1.67 -27.24 22.67
N SER A 64 0.89 -27.16 21.59
CA SER A 64 0.63 -28.27 20.69
C SER A 64 1.75 -28.47 19.66
N ALA A 65 2.43 -29.61 19.71
CA ALA A 65 3.47 -29.97 18.75
C ALA A 65 2.98 -29.98 17.28
N THR A 66 1.71 -30.36 17.05
CA THR A 66 1.10 -30.34 15.72
C THR A 66 0.89 -28.93 15.18
N LEU A 67 0.59 -27.95 16.04
CA LEU A 67 0.48 -26.55 15.63
C LEU A 67 1.85 -25.95 15.36
N ARG A 68 2.86 -26.29 16.17
CA ARG A 68 4.23 -25.84 15.98
C ARG A 68 4.84 -26.31 14.66
N GLN A 69 4.49 -27.54 14.22
CA GLN A 69 4.97 -28.09 12.96
C GLN A 69 4.37 -27.38 11.71
N LYS A 70 3.26 -26.63 11.87
CA LYS A 70 2.69 -25.81 10.78
C LYS A 70 3.51 -24.55 10.51
N SER A 71 4.26 -24.03 11.49
CA SER A 71 5.27 -23.00 11.24
C SER A 71 6.43 -23.62 10.48
N ASN A 72 6.43 -23.46 9.16
CA ASN A 72 7.46 -24.00 8.28
C ASN A 72 7.92 -22.92 7.31
N ILE A 73 9.23 -22.65 7.37
CA ILE A 73 9.88 -21.57 6.63
C ILE A 73 9.72 -21.68 5.10
N LYS A 74 9.54 -22.89 4.56
CA LYS A 74 9.33 -23.09 3.11
C LYS A 74 7.99 -22.50 2.67
N TYR A 75 6.92 -22.78 3.42
CA TYR A 75 5.58 -22.24 3.13
C TYR A 75 5.53 -20.74 3.44
N ALA A 76 6.16 -20.28 4.51
CA ALA A 76 6.25 -18.86 4.83
C ALA A 76 6.87 -18.05 3.67
N ARG A 77 7.98 -18.53 3.09
CA ARG A 77 8.61 -17.88 1.92
C ARG A 77 7.69 -17.83 0.70
N LEU A 78 6.97 -18.92 0.41
CA LEU A 78 6.03 -18.97 -0.71
C LEU A 78 4.88 -17.96 -0.52
N ILE A 79 4.33 -17.87 0.69
CA ILE A 79 3.26 -16.92 1.02
C ILE A 79 3.77 -15.48 0.89
N VAL A 80 4.97 -15.17 1.39
CA VAL A 80 5.58 -13.84 1.25
C VAL A 80 5.70 -13.45 -0.22
N ILE A 81 6.21 -14.34 -1.08
CA ILE A 81 6.30 -14.08 -2.53
C ILE A 81 4.91 -13.83 -3.12
N GLY A 82 3.91 -14.61 -2.71
CA GLY A 82 2.52 -14.41 -3.10
C GLY A 82 1.97 -13.02 -2.70
N ILE A 83 2.26 -12.55 -1.49
CA ILE A 83 1.87 -11.22 -1.00
C ILE A 83 2.50 -10.12 -1.86
N PHE A 84 3.78 -10.24 -2.22
CA PHE A 84 4.43 -9.27 -3.11
C PHE A 84 3.78 -9.25 -4.50
N ILE A 85 3.57 -10.42 -5.12
CA ILE A 85 2.94 -10.53 -6.43
C ILE A 85 1.53 -9.92 -6.40
N PHE A 86 0.73 -10.28 -5.40
CA PHE A 86 -0.60 -9.73 -5.21
C PHE A 86 -0.57 -8.21 -5.03
N GLY A 87 0.33 -7.69 -4.19
CA GLY A 87 0.51 -6.27 -3.97
C GLY A 87 0.80 -5.50 -5.27
N PHE A 88 1.73 -5.99 -6.10
CA PHE A 88 2.07 -5.34 -7.37
C PHE A 88 0.95 -5.44 -8.41
N LEU A 89 0.33 -6.61 -8.57
CA LEU A 89 -0.80 -6.80 -9.49
C LEU A 89 -1.96 -5.88 -9.12
N HIS A 90 -2.30 -5.84 -7.84
CA HIS A 90 -3.36 -4.99 -7.32
C HIS A 90 -3.08 -3.50 -7.53
N SER A 91 -1.81 -3.10 -7.54
CA SER A 91 -1.43 -1.68 -7.64
C SER A 91 -1.25 -1.20 -9.08
N THR A 92 -1.21 -2.11 -10.04
CA THR A 92 -1.07 -1.81 -11.48
C THR A 92 -2.17 -0.86 -12.01
N PRO A 93 -3.46 -0.99 -11.63
CA PRO A 93 -4.50 -0.08 -12.11
C PRO A 93 -4.31 1.39 -11.71
N PHE A 94 -3.55 1.69 -10.63
CA PHE A 94 -3.19 3.07 -10.28
C PHE A 94 -2.37 3.77 -11.36
N LEU A 95 -1.60 3.04 -12.16
CA LEU A 95 -0.82 3.63 -13.25
C LEU A 95 -1.70 4.11 -14.41
N PHE A 96 -2.90 3.53 -14.56
CA PHE A 96 -3.81 3.82 -15.66
C PHE A 96 -4.90 4.83 -15.27
N TYR A 97 -5.46 4.71 -14.06
CA TYR A 97 -6.64 5.49 -13.65
C TYR A 97 -6.34 6.71 -12.78
N GLN A 98 -5.07 7.02 -12.53
CA GLN A 98 -4.66 8.21 -11.78
C GLN A 98 -4.23 9.31 -12.75
N ASP A 99 -4.79 10.51 -12.61
CA ASP A 99 -4.36 11.66 -13.39
C ASP A 99 -4.42 12.96 -12.58
N ILE A 100 -3.79 13.99 -13.12
CA ILE A 100 -3.78 15.34 -12.56
C ILE A 100 -4.97 16.10 -13.15
N VAL A 101 -5.87 16.56 -12.27
CA VAL A 101 -7.06 17.33 -12.63
C VAL A 101 -7.03 18.67 -11.93
N THR A 102 -7.26 19.74 -12.69
CA THR A 102 -7.41 21.10 -12.18
C THR A 102 -8.88 21.39 -11.94
N SER A 103 -9.24 21.76 -10.70
CA SER A 103 -10.59 22.15 -10.34
C SER A 103 -10.96 23.53 -10.90
N ALA A 104 -12.25 23.86 -10.90
CA ALA A 104 -12.75 25.18 -11.31
C ALA A 104 -12.19 26.34 -10.47
N SER A 105 -11.67 26.06 -9.26
CA SER A 105 -11.00 27.02 -8.38
C SER A 105 -9.50 27.20 -8.68
N GLY A 106 -8.97 26.54 -9.72
CA GLY A 106 -7.55 26.57 -10.07
C GLY A 106 -6.68 25.63 -9.25
N ALA A 107 -7.25 24.91 -8.27
CA ALA A 107 -6.50 23.95 -7.47
C ALA A 107 -6.23 22.68 -8.28
N THR A 108 -4.96 22.28 -8.37
CA THR A 108 -4.56 21.08 -9.09
C THR A 108 -4.46 19.92 -8.11
N SER A 109 -5.00 18.75 -8.47
CA SER A 109 -5.01 17.58 -7.59
C SER A 109 -4.81 16.28 -8.36
N CYS A 110 -4.11 15.32 -7.75
CA CYS A 110 -3.87 13.99 -8.31
C CYS A 110 -5.00 13.04 -7.85
N ILE A 111 -5.98 12.80 -8.73
CA ILE A 111 -7.21 12.06 -8.41
C ILE A 111 -7.42 10.86 -9.31
N THR A 112 -8.30 9.97 -8.87
CA THR A 112 -8.75 8.81 -9.65
C THR A 112 -9.85 9.26 -10.61
N ILE A 113 -9.61 9.15 -11.91
CA ILE A 113 -10.55 9.64 -12.94
C ILE A 113 -11.71 8.66 -13.20
N ASN A 114 -11.52 7.38 -12.91
CA ASN A 114 -12.52 6.35 -13.12
C ASN A 114 -13.37 6.15 -11.85
N ALA A 115 -14.67 6.44 -11.94
CA ALA A 115 -15.60 6.33 -10.82
C ALA A 115 -15.74 4.89 -10.28
N ALA A 116 -15.75 3.88 -11.15
CA ALA A 116 -15.84 2.48 -10.74
C ALA A 116 -14.58 2.04 -9.99
N TYR A 117 -13.40 2.47 -10.46
CA TYR A 117 -12.15 2.18 -9.75
C TYR A 117 -12.04 2.94 -8.42
N ASN A 118 -12.60 4.15 -8.34
CA ASN A 118 -12.68 4.90 -7.09
C ASN A 118 -13.57 4.19 -6.05
N GLN A 119 -14.72 3.64 -6.48
CA GLN A 119 -15.56 2.81 -5.61
C GLN A 119 -14.83 1.54 -5.14
N TYR A 120 -14.15 0.84 -6.06
CA TYR A 120 -13.32 -0.31 -5.70
C TYR A 120 -12.26 0.05 -4.65
N GLN A 121 -11.58 1.19 -4.83
CA GLN A 121 -10.58 1.66 -3.89
C GLN A 121 -11.17 1.99 -2.51
N THR A 122 -12.34 2.62 -2.48
CA THR A 122 -12.97 3.05 -1.24
C THR A 122 -13.56 1.88 -0.46
N TYR A 123 -14.22 0.95 -1.13
CA TYR A 123 -14.92 -0.14 -0.45
C TYR A 123 -14.07 -1.40 -0.30
N PHE A 124 -13.28 -1.78 -1.30
CA PHE A 124 -12.52 -3.03 -1.23
C PHE A 124 -11.14 -2.83 -0.61
N LEU A 125 -10.39 -1.84 -1.10
CA LEU A 125 -9.04 -1.56 -0.59
C LEU A 125 -9.07 -1.00 0.83
N ASN A 126 -9.82 0.09 1.05
CA ASN A 126 -9.78 0.76 2.33
C ASN A 126 -10.46 -0.02 3.45
N LEU A 127 -11.59 -0.68 3.19
CA LEU A 127 -12.27 -1.44 4.24
C LEU A 127 -11.71 -2.85 4.39
N CYS A 128 -11.61 -3.64 3.32
CA CYS A 128 -11.19 -5.03 3.47
C CYS A 128 -9.69 -5.17 3.76
N LEU A 129 -8.83 -4.51 2.99
CA LEU A 129 -7.38 -4.72 3.09
C LEU A 129 -6.73 -3.92 4.23
N TYR A 130 -7.19 -2.68 4.51
CA TYR A 130 -6.61 -1.87 5.59
C TYR A 130 -7.28 -1.98 6.95
N VAL A 131 -8.52 -2.46 7.05
CA VAL A 131 -9.19 -2.61 8.36
C VAL A 131 -9.19 -4.07 8.80
N ILE A 132 -9.59 -5.01 7.93
CA ILE A 132 -9.81 -6.39 8.37
C ILE A 132 -8.50 -7.16 8.56
N ILE A 133 -7.55 -7.05 7.64
CA ILE A 133 -6.29 -7.80 7.69
C ILE A 133 -5.41 -7.42 8.90
N PRO A 134 -5.19 -6.14 9.26
CA PRO A 134 -4.35 -5.80 10.40
C PRO A 134 -5.04 -5.96 11.77
N ILE A 135 -6.36 -6.19 11.81
CA ILE A 135 -7.09 -6.45 13.06
C ILE A 135 -7.16 -7.96 13.38
N ALA A 136 -6.97 -8.83 12.38
CA ALA A 136 -6.92 -10.29 12.53
C ALA A 136 -5.52 -10.78 12.96
#